data_AF-A0A1L7UAG9-F1
#
_entry.id   AF-A0A1L7UAG9-F1
#
_cell.length_a   1.000
_cell.length_b   1.000
_cell.length_c   1.000
_cell.angle_alpha   90.00
_cell.angle_beta   90.00
_cell.angle_gamma   90.00
#
_symmetry.space_group_name_H-M   'P 1'
#
loop_
_entity.id
_entity.type
_entity.pdbx_description
1 polymer ?
#
loop_
_entity_poly.entity_id
_entity_poly.type
_entity_poly.pdbx_seq_one_letter_code
_entity_poly.pdbx_strand_id
1 'polypeptide(L)'
;MAASSFEPFPRLPTELRLQIWIAAYVFYQSDDRGIHYIDVEPISTGSMLSSSPTLTARLADGDKNSACLRNGGLWTACKESQDVMIQYSRVDALDYARISICGKGKGWSSPVNPTRDVFCVRSKAWKTPDDHGQGWQIQLPSFSPEGSCPTDIKNVALEFDESWNKDLPKSYYDLMSEASARGFLSRLFYNRFLNDSDTPHIWIIVTNGQWILEPGLACTPNPYRDYDTDYVPAWPYLLYRHCRRTHDFDGVFKKVRMFLRTLNDLGKACEEDHPNFKREYDDIEYGAWEEAFNIATDVQFLAHRDMLIDLCTGPEPEEEEEEEEEDDDIDMGI
;
A
#
# COMPACT_ATOMS: atom_id res chain seq x y z
N MET A 1 52.46 13.85 17.93
CA MET A 1 51.34 13.08 17.34
C MET A 1 51.15 13.61 15.93
N ALA A 2 51.41 12.80 14.91
CA ALA A 2 51.19 13.21 13.52
C ALA A 2 49.68 13.27 13.29
N ALA A 3 49.18 14.41 12.80
CA ALA A 3 47.81 14.51 12.34
C ALA A 3 47.59 13.48 11.23
N SER A 4 46.62 12.57 11.39
CA SER A 4 46.24 11.66 10.33
C SER A 4 45.71 12.50 9.17
N SER A 5 46.53 12.69 8.13
CA SER A 5 46.06 13.31 6.89
C SER A 5 45.07 12.35 6.26
N PHE A 6 43.80 12.70 6.30
CA PHE A 6 42.78 11.98 5.55
C PHE A 6 43.03 12.26 4.07
N GLU A 7 43.49 11.25 3.32
CA GLU A 7 43.67 11.38 1.87
C GLU A 7 42.30 11.64 1.23
N PRO A 8 42.18 12.64 0.34
CA PRO A 8 40.95 12.88 -0.41
C PRO A 8 40.51 11.61 -1.15
N PHE A 9 39.21 11.30 -1.11
CA PHE A 9 38.64 10.07 -1.71
C PHE A 9 39.17 9.74 -3.12
N PRO A 10 39.31 10.70 -4.07
CA PRO A 10 39.83 10.40 -5.41
C PRO A 10 41.29 9.96 -5.47
N ARG A 11 42.08 10.16 -4.41
CA ARG A 11 43.50 9.79 -4.32
C ARG A 11 43.72 8.42 -3.69
N LEU A 12 42.67 7.80 -3.16
CA LEU A 12 42.75 6.45 -2.64
C LEU A 12 43.00 5.43 -3.79
N PRO A 13 43.75 4.35 -3.53
CA PRO A 13 43.82 3.20 -4.43
C PRO A 13 42.43 2.73 -4.85
N THR A 14 42.32 2.26 -6.09
CA THR A 14 41.04 1.83 -6.69
C THR A 14 40.32 0.79 -5.83
N GLU A 15 41.07 -0.14 -5.24
CA GLU A 15 40.54 -1.18 -4.37
C GLU A 15 39.83 -0.59 -3.14
N LEU A 16 40.42 0.44 -2.51
CA LEU A 16 39.82 1.11 -1.36
C LEU A 16 38.60 1.94 -1.77
N ARG A 17 38.64 2.61 -2.92
CA ARG A 17 37.48 3.38 -3.43
C ARG A 17 36.30 2.46 -3.71
N LEU A 18 36.54 1.31 -4.35
CA LEU A 18 35.52 0.27 -4.58
C LEU A 18 34.97 -0.29 -3.27
N GLN A 19 35.83 -0.61 -2.29
CA GLN A 19 35.38 -1.09 -0.98
C GLN A 19 34.49 -0.07 -0.27
N ILE A 20 34.81 1.22 -0.36
CA ILE A 20 33.98 2.29 0.22
C ILE A 20 32.62 2.35 -0.48
N TRP A 21 32.57 2.27 -1.82
CA TRP A 21 31.29 2.25 -2.53
C TRP A 21 30.44 1.02 -2.21
N ILE A 22 31.08 -0.15 -2.12
CA ILE A 22 30.42 -1.40 -1.72
C ILE A 22 29.88 -1.29 -0.29
N ALA A 23 30.66 -0.73 0.64
CA ALA A 23 30.25 -0.54 2.03
C ALA A 23 29.16 0.53 2.19
N ALA A 24 29.13 1.54 1.31
CA ALA A 24 28.11 2.58 1.31
C ALA A 24 26.80 2.13 0.63
N TYR A 25 26.83 1.06 -0.17
CA TYR A 25 25.65 0.50 -0.79
C TYR A 25 24.72 -0.13 0.27
N VAL A 26 23.49 0.36 0.35
CA VAL A 26 22.47 -0.25 1.20
C VAL A 26 22.01 -1.53 0.52
N PHE A 27 22.46 -2.67 1.05
CA PHE A 27 22.00 -3.98 0.63
C PHE A 27 20.56 -4.21 1.10
N TYR A 28 19.70 -4.61 0.15
CA TYR A 28 18.42 -5.21 0.49
C TYR A 28 18.68 -6.62 1.00
N GLN A 29 18.40 -6.87 2.27
CA GLN A 29 18.35 -8.23 2.81
C GLN A 29 17.17 -8.97 2.17
N SER A 30 17.24 -10.31 2.16
CA SER A 30 16.15 -11.12 1.62
C SER A 30 14.81 -10.85 2.29
N ASP A 31 14.79 -10.32 3.52
CA ASP A 31 13.57 -9.99 4.26
C ASP A 31 13.22 -8.50 4.30
N ASP A 32 14.01 -7.64 3.65
CA ASP A 32 13.67 -6.24 3.52
C ASP A 32 12.44 -6.08 2.62
N ARG A 33 11.50 -5.25 3.06
CA ARG A 33 10.30 -4.87 2.31
C ARG A 33 10.30 -3.36 2.12
N GLY A 34 10.21 -2.93 0.87
CA GLY A 34 10.20 -1.51 0.51
C GLY A 34 8.79 -0.96 0.36
N ILE A 35 8.60 0.32 0.66
CA ILE A 35 7.47 1.12 0.19
C ILE A 35 7.96 2.00 -0.96
N HIS A 36 7.26 1.95 -2.09
CA HIS A 36 7.57 2.74 -3.27
C HIS A 36 6.35 3.55 -3.69
N TYR A 37 6.54 4.85 -3.86
CA TYR A 37 5.51 5.77 -4.31
C TYR A 37 5.48 5.81 -5.83
N ILE A 38 4.35 5.41 -6.40
CA ILE A 38 4.21 5.21 -7.84
C ILE A 38 3.12 6.09 -8.44
N ASP A 39 3.32 6.45 -9.71
CA ASP A 39 2.27 6.91 -10.59
C ASP A 39 1.82 5.75 -11.47
N VAL A 40 0.52 5.67 -11.73
CA VAL A 40 -0.09 4.62 -12.55
C VAL A 40 -0.79 5.26 -13.74
N GLU A 41 -0.58 4.70 -14.92
CA GLU A 41 -1.20 5.15 -16.16
C GLU A 41 -1.77 3.96 -16.94
N PRO A 42 -2.96 4.07 -17.56
CA PRO A 42 -3.48 3.05 -18.46
C PRO A 42 -2.51 2.81 -19.62
N ILE A 43 -2.27 1.54 -19.94
CA ILE A 43 -1.50 1.22 -21.14
C ILE A 43 -2.35 1.54 -22.36
N SER A 44 -1.94 2.53 -23.16
CA SER A 44 -2.54 2.78 -24.48
C SER A 44 -2.46 1.50 -25.31
N THR A 45 -3.63 1.01 -25.75
CA THR A 45 -3.97 -0.29 -26.36
C THR A 45 -3.26 -0.67 -27.67
N GLY A 46 -1.98 -0.32 -27.83
CA GLY A 46 -1.16 -0.66 -29.00
C GLY A 46 -0.48 -2.04 -28.95
N SER A 47 -0.58 -2.77 -27.82
CA SER A 47 0.05 -4.09 -27.65
C SER A 47 -1.02 -5.14 -27.33
N MET A 48 -1.47 -5.87 -28.35
CA MET A 48 -2.59 -6.81 -28.31
C MET A 48 -2.31 -8.14 -27.57
N LEU A 49 -1.55 -8.14 -26.48
CA LEU A 49 -1.14 -9.38 -25.79
C LEU A 49 -1.71 -9.55 -24.37
N SER A 50 -2.33 -8.53 -23.78
CA SER A 50 -3.07 -8.68 -22.52
C SER A 50 -4.56 -8.52 -22.80
N SER A 51 -5.35 -9.54 -22.48
CA SER A 51 -6.81 -9.47 -22.51
C SER A 51 -7.35 -8.59 -21.37
N SER A 52 -6.55 -8.38 -20.33
CA SER A 52 -6.97 -7.74 -19.08
C SER A 52 -6.60 -6.25 -19.04
N PRO A 53 -7.48 -5.40 -18.47
CA PRO A 53 -7.21 -3.98 -18.28
C PRO A 53 -5.95 -3.78 -17.44
N THR A 54 -4.93 -3.13 -18.03
CA THR A 54 -3.59 -3.04 -17.44
C THR A 54 -3.16 -1.59 -17.19
N LEU A 55 -2.64 -1.34 -15.99
CA LEU A 55 -1.98 -0.10 -15.57
C LEU A 55 -0.47 -0.32 -15.54
N THR A 56 0.31 0.61 -16.09
CA THR A 56 1.77 0.62 -15.91
C THR A 56 2.17 1.51 -14.75
N ALA A 57 3.08 1.02 -13.91
CA ALA A 57 3.62 1.74 -12.76
C ALA A 57 5.01 2.32 -13.04
N ARG A 58 5.23 3.56 -12.63
CA ARG A 58 6.55 4.23 -12.58
C ARG A 58 6.71 4.95 -11.26
N LEU A 59 7.93 5.34 -10.89
CA LEU A 59 8.13 6.17 -9.71
C LEU A 59 7.33 7.47 -9.84
N ALA A 60 6.65 7.88 -8.79
CA ALA A 60 5.88 9.12 -8.77
C ALA A 60 6.81 10.33 -8.98
N ASP A 61 6.38 11.24 -9.86
CA ASP A 61 7.16 12.43 -10.21
C ASP A 61 7.42 13.32 -8.99
N GLY A 62 8.69 13.54 -8.70
CA GLY A 62 9.13 14.38 -7.58
C GLY A 62 9.10 13.68 -6.23
N ASP A 63 8.84 12.36 -6.20
CA ASP A 63 8.96 11.58 -4.98
C ASP A 63 10.40 11.56 -4.44
N LYS A 64 10.48 11.59 -3.12
CA LYS A 64 11.74 11.56 -2.36
C LYS A 64 11.73 10.49 -1.27
N ASN A 65 10.59 9.83 -1.08
CA ASN A 65 10.35 8.99 0.08
C ASN A 65 10.35 7.50 -0.27
N SER A 66 10.47 7.10 -1.54
CA SER A 66 10.51 5.69 -1.90
C SER A 66 11.79 4.99 -1.44
N ALA A 67 11.65 3.75 -0.97
CA ALA A 67 12.78 2.91 -0.57
C ALA A 67 13.82 2.74 -1.68
N CYS A 68 13.36 2.63 -2.94
CA CYS A 68 14.23 2.50 -4.10
C CYS A 68 15.19 3.69 -4.30
N LEU A 69 14.96 4.84 -3.64
CA LEU A 69 15.80 6.04 -3.67
C LEU A 69 16.91 6.04 -2.62
N ARG A 70 16.95 5.10 -1.67
CA ARG A 70 17.99 5.04 -0.62
C ARG A 70 19.41 5.01 -1.19
N ASN A 71 19.58 4.33 -2.31
CA ASN A 71 20.85 4.27 -3.05
C ASN A 71 20.97 5.34 -4.17
N GLY A 72 20.03 6.28 -4.29
CA GLY A 72 20.01 7.31 -5.34
C GLY A 72 21.20 8.29 -5.25
N GLY A 73 21.69 8.56 -4.03
CA GLY A 73 22.91 9.33 -3.83
C GLY A 73 24.14 8.66 -4.46
N LEU A 74 24.27 7.34 -4.30
CA LEU A 74 25.34 6.56 -4.94
C LEU A 74 25.22 6.61 -6.47
N TRP A 75 24.01 6.49 -7.01
CA TRP A 75 23.79 6.51 -8.47
C TRP A 75 24.25 7.83 -9.09
N THR A 76 24.04 8.94 -8.39
CA THR A 76 24.36 10.28 -8.91
C THR A 76 25.79 10.74 -8.61
N ALA A 77 26.53 10.03 -7.75
CA ALA A 77 27.84 10.45 -7.27
C ALA A 77 28.92 10.48 -8.37
N CYS A 78 29.19 9.34 -9.01
CA CYS A 78 30.17 9.22 -10.10
C CYS A 78 30.00 7.89 -10.86
N LYS A 79 30.68 7.74 -12.00
CA LYS A 79 30.64 6.51 -12.81
C LYS A 79 31.06 5.26 -12.04
N GLU A 80 32.10 5.35 -11.20
CA GLU A 80 32.57 4.20 -10.42
C GLU A 80 31.52 3.70 -9.44
N SER A 81 30.82 4.61 -8.77
CA SER A 81 29.70 4.28 -7.88
C SER A 81 28.52 3.66 -8.66
N GLN A 82 28.22 4.17 -9.85
CA GLN A 82 27.21 3.57 -10.75
C GLN A 82 27.57 2.13 -11.15
N ASP A 83 28.83 1.89 -11.51
CA ASP A 83 29.30 0.57 -11.93
C ASP A 83 29.16 -0.44 -10.77
N VAL A 84 29.50 -0.03 -9.54
CA VAL A 84 29.27 -0.85 -8.32
C VAL A 84 27.78 -1.13 -8.13
N MET A 85 26.91 -0.12 -8.22
CA MET A 85 25.47 -0.32 -8.10
C MET A 85 24.93 -1.29 -9.16
N ILE A 86 25.35 -1.16 -10.42
CA ILE A 86 24.93 -2.05 -11.50
C ILE A 86 25.40 -3.48 -11.23
N GLN A 87 26.61 -3.66 -10.69
CA GLN A 87 27.14 -4.99 -10.38
C GLN A 87 26.40 -5.65 -9.22
N TYR A 88 26.12 -4.91 -8.14
CA TYR A 88 25.51 -5.46 -6.92
C TYR A 88 23.97 -5.44 -6.93
N SER A 89 23.35 -4.69 -7.86
CA SER A 89 21.91 -4.79 -8.13
C SER A 89 21.53 -5.96 -9.04
N ARG A 90 22.51 -6.69 -9.60
CA ARG A 90 22.31 -7.99 -10.25
C ARG A 90 22.03 -9.05 -9.18
N VAL A 91 20.85 -8.97 -8.59
CA VAL A 91 20.33 -10.03 -7.73
C VAL A 91 19.76 -11.10 -8.68
N ASP A 92 20.28 -12.33 -8.57
CA ASP A 92 19.92 -13.52 -9.37
C ASP A 92 18.49 -14.05 -9.07
N ALA A 93 17.54 -13.20 -8.69
CA ALA A 93 16.23 -13.64 -8.26
C ALA A 93 15.17 -13.31 -9.31
N LEU A 94 14.41 -14.35 -9.68
CA LEU A 94 13.28 -14.36 -10.61
C LEU A 94 12.14 -13.38 -10.20
N ASP A 95 12.20 -12.80 -9.01
CA ASP A 95 11.12 -12.01 -8.39
C ASP A 95 11.38 -10.49 -8.37
N TYR A 96 12.40 -9.98 -9.08
CA TYR A 96 12.69 -8.55 -9.11
C TYR A 96 12.25 -7.89 -10.42
N ALA A 97 11.55 -6.77 -10.31
CA ALA A 97 11.26 -5.87 -11.43
C ALA A 97 12.07 -4.57 -11.31
N ARG A 98 11.92 -3.67 -12.29
CA ARG A 98 12.57 -2.36 -12.25
C ARG A 98 11.53 -1.25 -12.19
N ILE A 99 11.68 -0.37 -11.22
CA ILE A 99 10.95 0.90 -11.24
C ILE A 99 11.78 1.95 -11.96
N SER A 100 11.17 2.61 -12.95
CA SER A 100 11.81 3.70 -13.68
C SER A 100 11.82 4.97 -12.83
N ILE A 101 12.99 5.59 -12.71
CA ILE A 101 13.25 6.81 -11.95
C ILE A 101 13.62 7.91 -12.93
N CYS A 102 12.67 8.80 -13.16
CA CYS A 102 12.82 9.96 -14.04
C CYS A 102 13.38 11.15 -13.25
N GLY A 103 14.65 11.51 -13.50
CA GLY A 103 15.31 12.67 -12.91
C GLY A 103 15.67 13.74 -13.95
N LYS A 104 16.26 14.87 -13.51
CA LYS A 104 16.77 15.97 -14.38
C LYS A 104 17.99 15.58 -15.24
N GLY A 105 18.11 14.31 -15.65
CA GLY A 105 19.24 13.75 -16.37
C GLY A 105 18.89 12.42 -17.05
N LYS A 106 19.89 11.58 -17.34
CA LYS A 106 19.65 10.23 -17.86
C LYS A 106 18.90 9.43 -16.79
N GLY A 107 17.64 9.07 -17.08
CA GLY A 107 16.82 8.25 -16.20
C GLY A 107 17.56 6.96 -15.84
N TRP A 108 17.29 6.46 -14.64
CA TRP A 108 17.79 5.17 -14.19
C TRP A 108 16.64 4.36 -13.65
N SER A 109 16.91 3.10 -13.31
CA SER A 109 15.89 2.24 -12.77
C SER A 109 16.44 1.44 -11.62
N SER A 110 15.64 1.28 -10.58
CA SER A 110 16.04 0.63 -9.34
C SER A 110 15.35 -0.74 -9.24
N PRO A 111 16.03 -1.78 -8.76
CA PRO A 111 15.39 -3.06 -8.50
C PRO A 111 14.35 -2.90 -7.38
N VAL A 112 13.20 -3.52 -7.56
CA VAL A 112 12.11 -3.61 -6.59
C VAL A 112 11.53 -5.03 -6.63
N ASN A 113 10.88 -5.47 -5.55
CA ASN A 113 10.25 -6.78 -5.48
C ASN A 113 8.73 -6.64 -5.60
N PRO A 114 8.10 -6.94 -6.76
CA PRO A 114 6.67 -6.72 -6.99
C PRO A 114 5.74 -7.54 -6.08
N THR A 115 6.23 -8.64 -5.51
CA THR A 115 5.43 -9.54 -4.66
C THR A 115 5.57 -9.22 -3.18
N ARG A 116 6.70 -8.66 -2.74
CA ARG A 116 6.99 -8.36 -1.32
C ARG A 116 6.94 -6.88 -0.95
N ASP A 117 7.29 -6.01 -1.88
CA ASP A 117 7.23 -4.57 -1.66
C ASP A 117 5.79 -4.06 -1.75
N VAL A 118 5.55 -2.90 -1.15
CA VAL A 118 4.27 -2.18 -1.17
C VAL A 118 4.39 -0.98 -2.10
N PHE A 119 3.45 -0.85 -3.03
CA PHE A 119 3.46 0.20 -4.02
C PHE A 119 2.32 1.18 -3.74
N CYS A 120 2.67 2.34 -3.18
CA CYS A 120 1.73 3.38 -2.83
C CYS A 120 1.41 4.27 -4.03
N VAL A 121 0.17 4.29 -4.47
CA VAL A 121 -0.27 5.07 -5.64
C VAL A 121 -0.45 6.54 -5.26
N ARG A 122 0.27 7.43 -5.97
CA ARG A 122 0.19 8.89 -5.88
C ARG A 122 -0.05 9.51 -7.26
N SER A 123 -1.05 9.00 -7.98
CA SER A 123 -1.35 9.50 -9.31
C SER A 123 -1.90 10.93 -9.25
N LYS A 124 -1.55 11.75 -10.25
CA LYS A 124 -2.13 13.10 -10.40
C LYS A 124 -3.42 13.09 -11.20
N ALA A 125 -3.58 12.09 -12.07
CA ALA A 125 -4.70 12.01 -13.01
C ALA A 125 -5.75 10.99 -12.59
N TRP A 126 -5.41 10.05 -11.70
CA TRP A 126 -6.30 8.98 -11.20
C TRP A 126 -7.09 8.27 -12.31
N LYS A 127 -6.44 8.09 -13.46
CA LYS A 127 -7.02 7.45 -14.63
C LYS A 127 -7.01 5.95 -14.43
N THR A 128 -8.13 5.32 -14.72
CA THR A 128 -8.30 3.87 -14.64
C THR A 128 -8.81 3.32 -15.96
N PRO A 129 -8.65 2.03 -16.22
CA PRO A 129 -9.37 1.35 -17.29
C PRO A 129 -10.88 1.47 -17.07
N ASP A 130 -11.64 1.63 -18.16
CA ASP A 130 -13.12 1.69 -18.12
C ASP A 130 -13.77 0.29 -18.03
N ASP A 131 -12.99 -0.78 -18.28
CA ASP A 131 -13.46 -2.16 -18.27
C ASP A 131 -13.26 -2.79 -16.88
N HIS A 132 -14.36 -3.33 -16.34
CA HIS A 132 -14.39 -4.06 -15.07
C HIS A 132 -14.70 -5.55 -15.26
N GLY A 133 -15.00 -6.00 -16.48
CA GLY A 133 -15.35 -7.38 -16.80
C GLY A 133 -14.18 -8.37 -16.72
N GLN A 134 -12.98 -7.85 -16.49
CA GLN A 134 -11.79 -8.64 -16.16
C GLN A 134 -11.03 -7.99 -15.00
N GLY A 135 -10.31 -8.80 -14.24
CA GLY A 135 -9.44 -8.36 -13.15
C GLY A 135 -8.37 -7.37 -13.65
N TRP A 136 -8.20 -6.28 -12.90
CA TRP A 136 -7.19 -5.27 -13.18
C TRP A 136 -5.80 -5.79 -12.86
N GLN A 137 -4.85 -5.48 -13.74
CA GLN A 137 -3.43 -5.74 -13.53
C GLN A 137 -2.67 -4.43 -13.39
N ILE A 138 -1.84 -4.30 -12.35
CA ILE A 138 -0.90 -3.19 -12.20
C ILE A 138 0.50 -3.73 -12.36
N GLN A 139 1.19 -3.31 -13.41
CA GLN A 139 2.43 -3.93 -13.87
C GLN A 139 3.63 -3.00 -13.81
N LEU A 140 4.76 -3.56 -13.41
CA LEU A 140 6.07 -2.95 -13.57
C LEU A 140 6.73 -3.42 -14.87
N PRO A 141 7.51 -2.54 -15.53
CA PRO A 141 8.27 -2.93 -16.70
C PRO A 141 9.33 -3.98 -16.36
N SER A 142 9.57 -4.86 -17.33
CA SER A 142 10.48 -6.01 -17.22
C SER A 142 11.95 -5.63 -16.96
N PHE A 143 12.65 -6.50 -16.23
CA PHE A 143 14.07 -6.37 -15.89
C PHE A 143 15.02 -6.74 -17.06
N SER A 144 14.59 -7.59 -18.02
CA SER A 144 15.49 -8.17 -19.02
C SER A 144 15.48 -7.45 -20.37
N PRO A 145 16.65 -7.07 -20.95
CA PRO A 145 16.74 -6.63 -22.34
C PRO A 145 16.40 -7.73 -23.36
N GLU A 146 16.28 -8.99 -22.92
CA GLU A 146 15.94 -10.16 -23.73
C GLU A 146 14.44 -10.55 -23.63
N GLY A 147 13.62 -9.75 -22.93
CA GLY A 147 12.16 -9.80 -23.05
C GLY A 147 11.44 -10.79 -22.12
N SER A 148 11.61 -10.67 -20.80
CA SER A 148 10.60 -11.25 -19.89
C SER A 148 9.34 -10.38 -19.85
N CYS A 149 8.19 -10.97 -19.56
CA CYS A 149 6.92 -10.26 -19.43
C CYS A 149 6.95 -9.22 -18.30
N PRO A 150 6.12 -8.15 -18.39
CA PRO A 150 5.85 -7.28 -17.24
C PRO A 150 5.42 -8.09 -16.02
N THR A 151 5.72 -7.58 -14.82
CA THR A 151 5.40 -8.28 -13.56
C THR A 151 4.29 -7.55 -12.83
N ASP A 152 3.24 -8.30 -12.46
CA ASP A 152 2.14 -7.76 -11.66
C ASP A 152 2.62 -7.44 -10.24
N ILE A 153 2.27 -6.24 -9.77
CA ILE A 153 2.40 -5.85 -8.38
C ILE A 153 1.32 -6.56 -7.55
N LYS A 154 1.72 -7.15 -6.42
CA LYS A 154 0.80 -7.84 -5.51
C LYS A 154 0.28 -6.98 -4.37
N ASN A 155 1.03 -5.98 -3.90
CA ASN A 155 0.63 -5.13 -2.77
C ASN A 155 0.49 -3.68 -3.23
N VAL A 156 -0.75 -3.20 -3.29
CA VAL A 156 -1.10 -1.84 -3.71
C VAL A 156 -1.55 -1.06 -2.50
N ALA A 157 -0.98 0.12 -2.30
CA ALA A 157 -1.32 0.99 -1.17
C ALA A 157 -1.89 2.33 -1.62
N LEU A 158 -2.69 2.94 -0.75
CA LEU A 158 -3.01 4.36 -0.79
C LEU A 158 -2.79 4.98 0.59
N GLU A 159 -2.30 6.22 0.61
CA GLU A 159 -2.23 7.02 1.83
C GLU A 159 -3.62 7.53 2.18
N PHE A 160 -4.04 7.27 3.41
CA PHE A 160 -5.29 7.80 3.93
C PHE A 160 -5.18 9.31 4.11
N ASP A 161 -6.22 10.01 3.67
CA ASP A 161 -6.39 11.44 3.93
C ASP A 161 -7.73 11.63 4.64
N GLU A 162 -7.73 12.35 5.76
CA GLU A 162 -8.94 12.55 6.56
C GLU A 162 -10.08 13.24 5.79
N SER A 163 -9.75 14.00 4.73
CA SER A 163 -10.72 14.60 3.83
C SER A 163 -11.56 13.56 3.07
N TRP A 164 -11.16 12.28 3.06
CA TRP A 164 -11.94 11.21 2.45
C TRP A 164 -13.31 11.03 3.10
N ASN A 165 -13.48 11.48 4.35
CA ASN A 165 -14.77 11.48 5.05
C ASN A 165 -15.64 12.72 4.77
N LYS A 166 -15.16 13.67 3.97
CA LYS A 166 -15.90 14.91 3.65
C LYS A 166 -16.61 14.74 2.31
N ASP A 167 -17.80 15.32 2.19
CA ASP A 167 -18.56 15.36 0.93
C ASP A 167 -18.65 13.98 0.25
N LEU A 168 -18.95 12.95 1.05
CA LEU A 168 -19.14 11.60 0.53
C LEU A 168 -20.42 11.56 -0.32
N PRO A 169 -20.37 10.96 -1.51
CA PRO A 169 -21.53 10.87 -2.38
C PRO A 169 -22.55 9.87 -1.81
N LYS A 170 -23.77 9.91 -2.36
CA LYS A 170 -24.87 9.04 -1.94
C LYS A 170 -24.81 7.64 -2.53
N SER A 171 -23.97 7.43 -3.53
CA SER A 171 -23.89 6.21 -4.32
C SER A 171 -22.44 5.76 -4.45
N TYR A 172 -22.23 4.44 -4.42
CA TYR A 172 -20.91 3.86 -4.65
C TYR A 172 -20.39 4.17 -6.07
N TYR A 173 -21.27 4.20 -7.07
CA TYR A 173 -20.89 4.54 -8.46
C TYR A 173 -20.42 5.98 -8.61
N ASP A 174 -21.03 6.92 -7.88
CA ASP A 174 -20.59 8.31 -7.85
C ASP A 174 -19.19 8.42 -7.22
N LEU A 175 -18.94 7.65 -6.16
CA LEU A 175 -17.62 7.58 -5.51
C LEU A 175 -16.55 7.01 -6.44
N MET A 176 -16.85 5.90 -7.13
CA MET A 176 -15.97 5.31 -8.14
C MET A 176 -15.66 6.25 -9.29
N SER A 177 -16.60 7.13 -9.64
CA SER A 177 -16.45 8.09 -10.72
C SER A 177 -15.54 9.28 -10.34
N GLU A 178 -15.17 9.41 -9.07
CA GLU A 178 -14.27 10.47 -8.66
C GLU A 178 -12.85 10.30 -9.22
N ALA A 179 -12.29 11.39 -9.75
CA ALA A 179 -10.88 11.48 -10.10
C ALA A 179 -10.02 11.75 -8.85
N SER A 180 -10.13 10.87 -7.84
CA SER A 180 -9.52 11.00 -6.52
C SER A 180 -8.90 9.67 -6.06
N ALA A 181 -8.10 9.73 -4.99
CA ALA A 181 -7.52 8.54 -4.35
C ALA A 181 -8.60 7.58 -3.84
N ARG A 182 -9.64 8.10 -3.16
CA ARG A 182 -10.77 7.29 -2.68
C ARG A 182 -11.62 6.72 -3.82
N GLY A 183 -11.76 7.44 -4.93
CA GLY A 183 -12.42 6.92 -6.14
C GLY A 183 -11.62 5.80 -6.80
N PHE A 184 -10.29 5.93 -6.87
CA PHE A 184 -9.39 4.85 -7.31
C PHE A 184 -9.49 3.62 -6.40
N LEU A 185 -9.44 3.81 -5.08
CA LEU A 185 -9.61 2.73 -4.11
C LEU A 185 -10.95 2.01 -4.27
N SER A 186 -12.04 2.77 -4.45
CA SER A 186 -13.38 2.21 -4.62
C SER A 186 -13.50 1.35 -5.88
N ARG A 187 -12.84 1.77 -6.97
CA ARG A 187 -12.76 0.97 -8.21
C ARG A 187 -11.93 -0.30 -8.06
N LEU A 188 -10.87 -0.28 -7.25
CA LEU A 188 -10.10 -1.49 -6.95
C LEU A 188 -10.95 -2.53 -6.21
N PHE A 189 -11.71 -2.12 -5.20
CA PHE A 189 -12.61 -3.03 -4.49
C PHE A 189 -13.71 -3.56 -5.39
N TYR A 190 -14.34 -2.69 -6.16
CA TYR A 190 -15.39 -3.10 -7.08
C TYR A 190 -14.88 -4.09 -8.13
N ASN A 191 -13.67 -3.87 -8.67
CA ASN A 191 -13.07 -4.82 -9.60
C ASN A 191 -12.72 -6.17 -8.93
N ARG A 192 -12.20 -6.17 -7.70
CA ARG A 192 -11.95 -7.40 -6.94
C ARG A 192 -13.23 -8.17 -6.70
N PHE A 193 -14.27 -7.46 -6.25
CA PHE A 193 -15.60 -8.01 -6.03
C PHE A 193 -16.13 -8.67 -7.29
N LEU A 194 -16.25 -7.96 -8.41
CA LEU A 194 -16.81 -8.52 -9.65
C LEU A 194 -16.08 -9.74 -10.21
N ASN A 195 -14.80 -9.90 -9.88
CA ASN A 195 -13.94 -10.94 -10.46
C ASN A 195 -13.59 -12.05 -9.46
N ASP A 196 -14.20 -12.07 -8.26
CA ASP A 196 -13.85 -13.00 -7.17
C ASP A 196 -12.32 -13.05 -6.93
N SER A 197 -11.65 -11.88 -7.03
CA SER A 197 -10.19 -11.78 -7.00
C SER A 197 -9.66 -11.37 -5.62
N ASP A 198 -8.63 -12.08 -5.16
CA ASP A 198 -7.85 -11.76 -3.96
C ASP A 198 -6.69 -10.78 -4.25
N THR A 199 -6.43 -10.46 -5.53
CA THR A 199 -5.34 -9.59 -5.94
C THR A 199 -5.80 -8.34 -6.70
N PRO A 200 -5.09 -7.20 -6.53
CA PRO A 200 -3.96 -7.00 -5.61
C PRO A 200 -4.42 -6.96 -4.13
N HIS A 201 -3.52 -7.27 -3.20
CA HIS A 201 -3.72 -6.98 -1.79
C HIS A 201 -3.75 -5.47 -1.59
N ILE A 202 -4.81 -4.98 -0.93
CA ILE A 202 -5.07 -3.56 -0.77
C ILE A 202 -4.61 -3.12 0.61
N TRP A 203 -3.74 -2.12 0.64
CA TRP A 203 -3.19 -1.52 1.84
C TRP A 203 -3.64 -0.07 2.00
N ILE A 204 -3.94 0.34 3.22
CA ILE A 204 -4.11 1.74 3.59
C ILE A 204 -2.94 2.16 4.49
N ILE A 205 -2.21 3.19 4.08
CA ILE A 205 -1.13 3.78 4.86
C ILE A 205 -1.68 4.92 5.71
N VAL A 206 -1.50 4.84 7.01
CA VAL A 206 -1.87 5.86 7.99
C VAL A 206 -0.60 6.50 8.54
N THR A 207 -0.30 7.73 8.11
CA THR A 207 0.99 8.39 8.39
C THR A 207 1.03 9.16 9.70
N ASN A 208 -0.13 9.61 10.20
CA ASN A 208 -0.22 10.52 11.35
C ASN A 208 -1.08 9.97 12.50
N GLY A 209 -1.52 8.71 12.43
CA GLY A 209 -2.38 8.10 13.41
C GLY A 209 -1.62 7.32 14.47
N GLN A 210 -1.88 7.63 15.72
CA GLN A 210 -1.45 6.90 16.89
C GLN A 210 -2.13 5.53 16.94
N TRP A 211 -1.34 4.49 17.25
CA TRP A 211 -1.84 3.11 17.23
C TRP A 211 -1.14 2.25 18.29
N ILE A 212 -1.69 1.04 18.46
CA ILE A 212 -1.27 0.07 19.45
C ILE A 212 -1.08 -1.29 18.81
N LEU A 213 -0.13 -2.05 19.33
CA LEU A 213 0.10 -3.44 18.88
C LEU A 213 -0.90 -4.38 19.56
N GLU A 214 -1.54 -5.26 18.79
CA GLU A 214 -2.53 -6.22 19.27
C GLU A 214 -1.94 -7.22 20.29
N PRO A 215 -2.71 -7.66 21.31
CA PRO A 215 -2.23 -8.63 22.28
C PRO A 215 -1.94 -9.97 21.61
N GLY A 216 -0.77 -10.56 21.87
CA GLY A 216 -0.40 -11.89 21.36
C GLY A 216 0.62 -11.89 20.23
N LEU A 217 0.91 -10.73 19.62
CA LEU A 217 2.10 -10.57 18.78
C LEU A 217 3.33 -10.38 19.69
N ALA A 218 4.07 -11.48 19.91
CA ALA A 218 5.26 -11.48 20.77
C ALA A 218 6.39 -10.53 20.32
N CYS A 219 6.34 -10.05 19.08
CA CYS A 219 7.29 -9.11 18.48
C CYS A 219 6.58 -8.14 17.52
N THR A 220 7.09 -6.92 17.39
CA THR A 220 6.71 -6.03 16.29
C THR A 220 7.05 -6.69 14.95
N PRO A 221 6.13 -6.74 13.96
CA PRO A 221 6.41 -7.32 12.66
C PRO A 221 7.61 -6.64 11.98
N ASN A 222 8.29 -7.34 11.08
CA ASN A 222 9.38 -6.75 10.28
C ASN A 222 8.87 -5.47 9.59
N PRO A 223 9.59 -4.33 9.68
CA PRO A 223 9.10 -3.10 9.10
C PRO A 223 9.13 -3.14 7.57
N TYR A 224 8.20 -2.41 6.98
CA TYR A 224 8.26 -1.93 5.61
C TYR A 224 8.98 -0.59 5.64
N ARG A 225 10.06 -0.45 4.88
CA ARG A 225 10.88 0.76 4.88
C ARG A 225 10.54 1.60 3.67
N ASP A 226 10.37 2.90 3.86
CA ASP A 226 10.42 3.84 2.76
C ASP A 226 11.88 4.36 2.60
N TYR A 227 12.11 5.64 2.30
CA TYR A 227 13.43 6.25 2.24
C TYR A 227 14.10 6.37 3.62
N ASP A 228 13.37 6.88 4.62
CA ASP A 228 13.90 7.23 5.95
C ASP A 228 12.99 6.83 7.12
N THR A 229 11.83 6.25 6.82
CA THR A 229 10.79 5.93 7.78
C THR A 229 10.47 4.43 7.75
N ASP A 230 10.26 3.87 8.94
CA ASP A 230 9.79 2.51 9.14
C ASP A 230 8.26 2.50 9.34
N TYR A 231 7.58 1.66 8.57
CA TYR A 231 6.17 1.36 8.71
C TYR A 231 6.00 -0.07 9.18
N VAL A 232 4.94 -0.33 9.92
CA VAL A 232 4.61 -1.68 10.38
C VAL A 232 3.13 -1.97 10.16
N PRO A 233 2.74 -3.24 9.94
CA PRO A 233 1.36 -3.66 9.92
C PRO A 233 0.63 -3.20 11.19
N ALA A 234 -0.52 -2.57 11.01
CA ALA A 234 -1.39 -2.12 12.08
C ALA A 234 -2.77 -2.77 11.95
N TRP A 235 -3.46 -2.94 13.08
CA TRP A 235 -4.80 -3.51 13.13
C TRP A 235 -5.77 -2.52 13.76
N PRO A 236 -6.56 -1.79 12.96
CA PRO A 236 -7.51 -0.81 13.48
C PRO A 236 -8.77 -1.45 14.05
N TYR A 237 -9.01 -2.72 13.72
CA TYR A 237 -10.09 -3.55 14.24
C TYR A 237 -9.51 -4.44 15.32
N LEU A 238 -9.55 -3.93 16.55
CA LEU A 238 -9.20 -4.74 17.69
C LEU A 238 -10.33 -5.75 17.89
N LEU A 239 -9.97 -7.04 17.98
CA LEU A 239 -10.92 -8.15 18.15
C LEU A 239 -11.82 -7.97 19.38
N TYR A 240 -11.36 -7.20 20.37
CA TYR A 240 -12.07 -6.94 21.62
C TYR A 240 -12.77 -5.57 21.60
N ARG A 241 -14.09 -5.57 21.85
CA ARG A 241 -14.94 -4.36 21.91
C ARG A 241 -14.42 -3.35 22.94
N HIS A 242 -13.86 -3.82 24.04
CA HIS A 242 -13.28 -2.99 25.11
C HIS A 242 -12.08 -2.17 24.60
N CYS A 243 -11.16 -2.83 23.90
CA CYS A 243 -10.01 -2.21 23.24
C CYS A 243 -10.42 -1.14 22.21
N ARG A 244 -11.59 -1.27 21.59
CA ARG A 244 -12.05 -0.31 20.58
C ARG A 244 -12.29 1.10 21.11
N ARG A 245 -12.73 1.24 22.36
CA ARG A 245 -13.01 2.55 23.01
C ARG A 245 -11.75 3.14 23.65
N THR A 246 -10.91 2.31 24.25
CA THR A 246 -9.68 2.73 24.96
C THR A 246 -8.52 3.08 24.03
N HIS A 247 -8.57 2.73 22.75
CA HIS A 247 -7.45 2.90 21.81
C HIS A 247 -7.70 3.91 20.67
N ASP A 248 -8.69 4.80 20.84
CA ASP A 248 -8.95 5.92 19.93
C ASP A 248 -8.29 7.22 20.45
N PHE A 249 -6.96 7.24 20.51
CA PHE A 249 -6.23 8.33 21.19
C PHE A 249 -6.31 9.67 20.46
N ASP A 250 -6.17 9.64 19.14
CA ASP A 250 -6.12 10.86 18.31
C ASP A 250 -7.25 10.93 17.26
N GLY A 251 -8.13 9.93 17.23
CA GLY A 251 -9.27 9.89 16.32
C GLY A 251 -8.94 9.53 14.86
N VAL A 252 -7.66 9.38 14.48
CA VAL A 252 -7.27 9.15 13.08
C VAL A 252 -7.77 7.79 12.61
N PHE A 253 -7.51 6.73 13.38
CA PHE A 253 -7.99 5.39 13.07
C PHE A 253 -9.52 5.26 13.17
N LYS A 254 -10.19 6.06 14.02
CA LYS A 254 -11.65 6.17 13.98
C LYS A 254 -12.14 6.71 12.65
N LYS A 255 -11.51 7.74 12.09
CA LYS A 255 -11.83 8.28 10.76
C LYS A 255 -11.61 7.26 9.63
N VAL A 256 -10.55 6.44 9.72
CA VAL A 256 -10.32 5.33 8.79
C VAL A 256 -11.47 4.32 8.86
N ARG A 257 -11.84 3.88 10.07
CA ARG A 257 -12.96 2.94 10.28
C ARG A 257 -14.29 3.51 9.80
N MET A 258 -14.54 4.80 10.02
CA MET A 258 -15.74 5.48 9.53
C MET A 258 -15.80 5.43 8.00
N PHE A 259 -14.71 5.79 7.32
CA PHE A 259 -14.64 5.73 5.87
C PHE A 259 -14.91 4.31 5.33
N LEU A 260 -14.26 3.29 5.90
CA LEU A 260 -14.45 1.89 5.47
C LEU A 260 -15.87 1.37 5.72
N ARG A 261 -16.50 1.75 6.84
CA ARG A 261 -17.91 1.44 7.09
C ARG A 261 -18.81 2.08 6.05
N THR A 262 -18.58 3.34 5.72
CA THR A 262 -19.36 4.01 4.68
C THR A 262 -19.15 3.36 3.31
N LEU A 263 -17.94 2.88 2.99
CA LEU A 263 -17.71 2.10 1.77
C LEU A 263 -18.53 0.80 1.75
N ASN A 264 -18.56 0.04 2.86
CA ASN A 264 -19.39 -1.16 2.97
C ASN A 264 -20.88 -0.80 2.77
N ASP A 265 -21.37 0.23 3.45
CA ASP A 265 -22.78 0.63 3.39
C ASP A 265 -23.20 1.09 1.99
N LEU A 266 -22.38 1.90 1.32
CA LEU A 266 -22.62 2.29 -0.07
C LEU A 266 -22.51 1.07 -1.02
N GLY A 267 -21.59 0.17 -0.72
CA GLY A 267 -21.26 -1.02 -1.49
C GLY A 267 -22.35 -2.08 -1.54
N LYS A 268 -23.25 -2.12 -0.55
CA LYS A 268 -24.44 -2.99 -0.56
C LYS A 268 -25.26 -2.83 -1.84
N ALA A 269 -25.30 -1.63 -2.41
CA ALA A 269 -25.99 -1.37 -3.68
C ALA A 269 -25.33 -2.05 -4.88
N CYS A 270 -24.05 -2.43 -4.80
CA CYS A 270 -23.31 -3.10 -5.85
C CYS A 270 -23.49 -4.63 -5.83
N GLU A 271 -24.15 -5.21 -4.83
CA GLU A 271 -24.32 -6.67 -4.74
C GLU A 271 -25.01 -7.26 -5.98
N GLU A 272 -26.00 -6.54 -6.52
CA GLU A 272 -26.74 -6.95 -7.72
C GLU A 272 -25.85 -7.04 -8.98
N ASP A 273 -24.71 -6.36 -9.00
CA ASP A 273 -23.77 -6.38 -10.12
C ASP A 273 -22.92 -7.65 -10.18
N HIS A 274 -22.85 -8.41 -9.07
CA HIS A 274 -21.98 -9.57 -9.00
C HIS A 274 -22.44 -10.67 -9.97
N PRO A 275 -21.54 -11.29 -10.75
CA PRO A 275 -21.92 -12.35 -11.70
C PRO A 275 -22.63 -13.54 -11.05
N ASN A 276 -22.33 -13.80 -9.78
CA ASN A 276 -22.91 -14.88 -8.99
C ASN A 276 -24.08 -14.43 -8.11
N PHE A 277 -24.51 -13.17 -8.19
CA PHE A 277 -25.64 -12.67 -7.40
C PHE A 277 -26.90 -13.47 -7.69
N LYS A 278 -27.50 -14.02 -6.63
CA LYS A 278 -28.82 -14.64 -6.68
C LYS A 278 -29.72 -13.86 -5.74
N ARG A 279 -30.82 -13.35 -6.27
CA ARG A 279 -31.89 -12.72 -5.48
C ARG A 279 -32.67 -13.82 -4.76
N GLU A 280 -32.09 -14.43 -3.74
CA GLU A 280 -32.76 -15.47 -2.96
C GLU A 280 -33.77 -14.80 -2.02
N TYR A 281 -35.05 -15.03 -2.29
CA TYR A 281 -36.18 -14.43 -1.56
C TYR A 281 -36.60 -15.25 -0.32
N ASP A 282 -35.96 -16.38 0.00
CA ASP A 282 -36.50 -17.35 0.97
C ASP A 282 -35.55 -17.89 2.05
N ASP A 283 -34.27 -17.47 2.15
CA ASP A 283 -33.38 -17.98 3.21
C ASP A 283 -33.33 -17.03 4.43
N ILE A 284 -34.50 -16.88 5.07
CA ILE A 284 -34.59 -16.47 6.48
C ILE A 284 -34.35 -17.74 7.33
N GLU A 285 -33.17 -18.34 7.25
CA GLU A 285 -32.79 -19.36 8.24
C GLU A 285 -31.28 -19.34 8.50
N TYR A 286 -30.94 -18.87 9.72
CA TYR A 286 -29.63 -18.92 10.37
C TYR A 286 -28.52 -17.98 9.86
N GLY A 287 -28.65 -16.69 10.20
CA GLY A 287 -27.64 -16.00 11.02
C GLY A 287 -26.23 -15.74 10.47
N ALA A 288 -25.95 -15.99 9.20
CA ALA A 288 -24.66 -15.65 8.59
C ALA A 288 -24.83 -15.24 7.13
N TRP A 289 -25.42 -14.06 6.91
CA TRP A 289 -25.14 -13.35 5.67
C TRP A 289 -23.66 -12.92 5.75
N GLU A 290 -22.76 -13.68 5.12
CA GLU A 290 -21.51 -13.08 4.68
C GLU A 290 -21.93 -12.02 3.66
N GLU A 291 -21.98 -10.75 4.06
CA GLU A 291 -22.16 -9.62 3.13
C GLU A 291 -21.13 -9.80 2.02
N ALA A 292 -21.57 -10.19 0.81
CA ALA A 292 -20.66 -10.56 -0.28
C ALA A 292 -19.75 -9.40 -0.66
N PHE A 293 -20.19 -8.16 -0.39
CA PHE A 293 -19.44 -6.93 -0.57
C PHE A 293 -18.84 -6.44 0.77
N ASN A 294 -17.96 -7.22 1.41
CA ASN A 294 -17.28 -6.81 2.64
C ASN A 294 -15.87 -6.23 2.36
N ILE A 295 -15.83 -4.95 2.00
CA ILE A 295 -14.57 -4.23 1.75
C ILE A 295 -13.70 -4.16 3.00
N ALA A 296 -14.30 -3.93 4.17
CA ALA A 296 -13.57 -3.60 5.40
C ALA A 296 -12.63 -4.72 5.88
N THR A 297 -12.92 -5.99 5.59
CA THR A 297 -12.09 -7.15 5.95
C THR A 297 -10.93 -7.39 4.98
N ASP A 298 -11.02 -6.82 3.78
CA ASP A 298 -10.08 -7.06 2.69
C ASP A 298 -8.90 -6.07 2.64
N VAL A 299 -8.86 -5.16 3.63
CA VAL A 299 -7.87 -4.10 3.73
C VAL A 299 -6.85 -4.40 4.81
N GLN A 300 -5.58 -4.25 4.45
CA GLN A 300 -4.46 -4.28 5.37
C GLN A 300 -4.01 -2.85 5.68
N PHE A 301 -3.40 -2.61 6.84
CA PHE A 301 -3.00 -1.27 7.24
C PHE A 301 -1.51 -1.21 7.54
N LEU A 302 -0.88 -0.12 7.14
CA LEU A 302 0.47 0.24 7.57
C LEU A 302 0.42 1.54 8.34
N ALA A 303 1.14 1.60 9.46
CA ALA A 303 1.28 2.80 10.25
C ALA A 303 2.75 3.12 10.50
N HIS A 304 3.06 4.40 10.73
CA HIS A 304 4.40 4.82 11.17
C HIS A 304 4.76 4.10 12.46
N ARG A 305 5.94 3.49 12.49
CA ARG A 305 6.43 2.78 13.68
C ARG A 305 6.54 3.72 14.89
N ASP A 306 6.91 4.97 14.67
CA ASP A 306 7.09 5.98 15.71
C ASP A 306 5.76 6.46 16.32
N MET A 307 4.63 6.11 15.70
CA MET A 307 3.28 6.41 16.22
C MET A 307 2.72 5.29 17.11
N LEU A 308 3.51 4.24 17.37
CA LEU A 308 3.15 3.18 18.32
C LEU A 308 3.23 3.73 19.75
N ILE A 309 2.09 3.81 20.44
CA ILE A 309 2.03 4.34 21.81
C ILE A 309 2.27 3.25 22.85
N ASP A 310 1.65 2.08 22.65
CA ASP A 310 1.64 1.03 23.68
C ASP A 310 1.36 -0.36 23.08
N LEU A 311 1.43 -1.37 23.93
CA LEU A 311 0.96 -2.72 23.68
C LEU A 311 -0.44 -2.86 24.26
N CYS A 312 -1.37 -3.42 23.47
CA CYS A 312 -2.70 -3.72 23.97
C CYS A 312 -2.57 -4.85 24.99
N THR A 313 -3.02 -4.61 26.22
CA THR A 313 -3.02 -5.62 27.29
C THR A 313 -4.23 -6.55 27.22
N GLY A 314 -5.11 -6.35 26.23
CA GLY A 314 -6.38 -7.06 26.12
C GLY A 314 -7.44 -6.49 27.08
N PRO A 315 -8.64 -7.09 27.13
CA PRO A 315 -9.62 -6.74 28.15
C PRO A 315 -9.01 -6.98 29.54
N GLU A 316 -9.13 -6.00 30.44
CA GLU A 316 -8.83 -6.25 31.85
C GLU A 316 -9.79 -7.33 32.36
N PRO A 317 -9.31 -8.28 33.18
CA PRO A 317 -10.20 -9.27 33.78
C PRO A 317 -11.17 -8.54 34.72
N GLU A 318 -12.41 -8.42 34.27
CA GLU A 318 -13.61 -8.04 35.03
C GLU A 318 -13.81 -6.54 35.32
N GLU A 319 -14.35 -5.82 34.34
CA GLU A 319 -15.40 -4.83 34.61
C GLU A 319 -16.63 -5.22 33.77
N GLU A 320 -17.58 -5.92 34.41
CA GLU A 320 -18.94 -6.10 33.92
C GLU A 320 -19.61 -4.72 33.89
N GLU A 321 -19.37 -3.93 32.83
CA GLU A 321 -20.18 -2.73 32.58
C GLU A 321 -21.54 -3.17 32.02
N GLU A 322 -22.59 -2.93 32.81
CA GLU A 322 -23.99 -3.09 32.46
C GLU A 322 -24.29 -2.43 31.10
N GLU A 323 -24.98 -3.16 30.22
CA GLU A 323 -25.40 -2.69 28.91
C GLU A 323 -26.44 -1.56 29.06
N GLU A 324 -26.03 -0.30 28.90
CA GLU A 324 -26.96 0.76 28.48
C GLU A 324 -27.08 0.70 26.95
N GLU A 325 -28.16 0.08 26.48
CA GLU A 325 -28.68 0.26 25.13
C GLU A 325 -29.04 1.75 24.96
N GLU A 326 -28.16 2.53 24.32
CA GLU A 326 -28.59 3.80 23.71
C GLU A 326 -29.45 3.44 22.50
N ASP A 327 -30.77 3.35 22.74
CA ASP A 327 -31.80 3.46 21.71
C ASP A 327 -31.61 4.81 21.00
N ASP A 328 -31.09 4.78 19.77
CA ASP A 328 -31.18 5.90 18.85
C ASP A 328 -32.65 6.12 18.48
N ASP A 329 -33.35 6.92 19.30
CA ASP A 329 -34.68 7.45 19.00
C ASP A 329 -34.61 8.28 17.70
N ILE A 330 -34.98 7.64 16.59
CA ILE A 330 -35.30 8.30 15.32
C ILE A 330 -36.60 9.07 15.54
N ASP A 331 -36.49 10.38 15.75
CA ASP A 331 -37.59 11.33 15.74
C ASP A 331 -38.29 11.34 14.37
N MET A 332 -39.32 10.50 14.23
CA MET A 332 -40.27 10.56 13.11
C MET A 332 -41.32 11.62 13.41
N GLY A 333 -40.94 12.88 13.17
CA GLY A 333 -41.86 14.02 13.18
C GLY A 333 -43.02 13.81 12.21
N ILE A 334 -44.23 13.79 12.78
CA ILE A 334 -45.54 13.72 12.11
C ILE A 334 -45.84 15.01 11.33
#